data_AF-A0A6B3W5B5-F1
#
_entry.id   AF-A0A6B3W5B5-F1
#
_cell.length_a   1.000
_cell.length_b   1.000
_cell.length_c   1.000
_cell.angle_alpha   90.00
_cell.angle_beta   90.00
_cell.angle_gamma   90.00
#
_symmetry.space_group_name_H-M   'P 1'
#
loop_
_entity.id
_entity.type
_entity.pdbx_description
1 polymer ?
#
loop_
_entity_poly.entity_id
_entity_poly.type
_entity_poly.pdbx_seq_one_letter_code
_entity_poly.pdbx_strand_id
1 'polypeptide(L)'
;MKANGWKGDPIDVVRMPDGNFTTIDNTRVAAAKEVGIDVKAVVRDYNDPLPGNMIDRFTTRKGIPKTWGEALDLRIQKQKASFRNNNPMGSFDLEKMN
;
A
#
# COMPACT_ATOMS: atom_id res chain seq x y z
N MET A 1 -0.51 5.84 21.29
CA MET A 1 -1.59 5.01 21.86
C MET A 1 -0.97 3.77 22.50
N LYS A 2 -0.68 3.82 23.81
CA LYS A 2 -0.25 2.67 24.61
C LYS A 2 -1.51 1.98 25.15
N ALA A 3 -1.72 0.70 24.81
CA ALA A 3 -2.27 -0.36 25.69
C ALA A 3 -2.96 -1.54 24.98
N ASN A 4 -3.27 -1.52 23.68
CA ASN A 4 -4.17 -2.53 23.09
C ASN A 4 -3.77 -3.10 21.72
N GLY A 5 -2.48 -3.18 21.40
CA GLY A 5 -2.00 -3.72 20.11
C GLY A 5 -2.66 -3.03 18.90
N TRP A 6 -2.59 -3.65 17.72
CA TRP A 6 -3.30 -3.17 16.54
C TRP A 6 -4.82 -3.37 16.72
N LYS A 7 -5.55 -2.27 16.86
CA LYS A 7 -7.00 -2.24 17.09
C LYS A 7 -7.80 -1.83 15.85
N GLY A 8 -7.26 -2.06 14.66
CA GLY A 8 -7.88 -1.76 13.37
C GLY A 8 -8.03 -2.99 12.48
N ASP A 9 -8.67 -2.82 11.32
CA ASP A 9 -8.69 -3.87 10.30
C ASP A 9 -7.27 -4.23 9.87
N PRO A 10 -7.00 -5.49 9.49
CA PRO A 10 -5.73 -5.87 8.88
C PRO A 10 -5.39 -4.94 7.70
N ILE A 11 -4.10 -4.70 7.49
CA ILE A 11 -3.62 -3.97 6.30
C ILE A 11 -3.53 -4.94 5.12
N ASP A 12 -3.83 -4.47 3.92
CA ASP A 12 -3.58 -5.25 2.70
C ASP A 12 -2.16 -4.97 2.19
N VAL A 13 -1.39 -6.05 2.02
CA VAL A 13 -0.06 -6.02 1.41
C VAL A 13 -0.08 -6.82 0.12
N VAL A 14 0.46 -6.23 -0.94
CA VAL A 14 0.48 -6.85 -2.26
C VAL A 14 1.85 -7.43 -2.50
N ARG A 15 1.90 -8.72 -2.87
CA ARG A 15 3.12 -9.36 -3.32
C ARG A 15 3.43 -8.93 -4.74
N MET A 16 4.56 -8.25 -4.90
CA MET A 16 5.03 -7.73 -6.18
C MET A 16 5.73 -8.84 -6.99
N PRO A 17 5.82 -8.68 -8.33
CA PRO A 17 6.48 -9.66 -9.20
C PRO A 17 7.97 -9.91 -8.89
N ASP A 18 8.63 -8.97 -8.23
CA ASP A 18 10.02 -9.08 -7.76
C ASP A 18 10.16 -9.93 -6.48
N GLY A 19 9.04 -10.41 -5.93
CA GLY A 19 8.99 -11.20 -4.70
C GLY A 19 8.92 -10.37 -3.42
N ASN A 20 8.98 -9.03 -3.52
CA ASN A 20 8.80 -8.14 -2.37
C ASN A 20 7.33 -7.91 -2.04
N PHE A 21 7.07 -7.35 -0.86
CA PHE A 21 5.72 -7.00 -0.41
C PHE A 21 5.59 -5.49 -0.27
N THR A 22 4.59 -4.93 -0.94
CA THR A 22 4.31 -3.51 -0.88
C THR A 22 2.92 -3.29 -0.30
N THR A 23 2.85 -2.53 0.78
CA THR A 23 1.59 -2.16 1.41
C THR A 23 0.82 -1.18 0.54
N ILE A 24 -0.48 -1.43 0.35
CA ILE A 24 -1.35 -0.42 -0.26
C ILE A 24 -1.70 0.67 0.77
N ASP A 25 -1.85 0.35 2.06
CA ASP A 25 -2.26 1.29 3.12
C ASP A 25 -1.07 1.93 3.87
N ASN A 26 -0.20 2.65 3.14
CA ASN A 26 1.00 3.31 3.70
C ASN A 26 0.75 4.13 4.97
N THR A 27 -0.35 4.88 5.05
CA THR A 27 -0.64 5.72 6.22
C THR A 27 -0.84 4.91 7.50
N ARG A 28 -1.49 3.74 7.40
CA ARG A 28 -1.71 2.84 8.54
C ARG A 28 -0.40 2.19 8.99
N VAL A 29 0.43 1.77 8.03
CA VAL A 29 1.77 1.22 8.31
C VAL A 29 2.70 2.27 8.93
N ALA A 30 2.70 3.48 8.39
CA ALA A 30 3.51 4.58 8.92
C ALA A 30 3.13 4.92 10.36
N ALA A 31 1.82 5.04 10.63
CA ALA A 31 1.32 5.29 11.98
C ALA A 31 1.73 4.16 12.95
N ALA A 32 1.59 2.89 12.53
CA ALA A 32 1.99 1.75 13.35
C ALA A 32 3.49 1.69 13.62
N LYS A 33 4.33 2.02 12.63
CA LYS A 33 5.79 2.11 12.77
C LYS A 33 6.19 3.22 13.74
N GLU A 34 5.54 4.37 13.68
CA GLU A 34 5.80 5.51 14.57
C GLU A 34 5.49 5.16 16.04
N VAL A 35 4.43 4.38 16.27
CA VAL A 35 4.02 3.98 17.63
C VAL A 35 4.58 2.62 18.08
N GLY A 36 5.35 1.93 17.22
CA GLY A 36 5.99 0.65 17.51
C GLY A 36 5.00 -0.51 17.79
N ILE A 37 3.90 -0.59 17.05
CA ILE A 37 2.87 -1.62 17.22
C ILE A 37 2.93 -2.65 16.08
N ASP A 38 2.83 -3.93 16.44
CA ASP A 38 2.69 -5.02 15.47
C ASP A 38 1.33 -4.98 14.78
N VAL A 39 1.36 -4.92 13.44
CA VAL A 39 0.15 -4.90 12.59
C VAL A 39 -0.09 -6.26 11.97
N LYS A 40 -1.37 -6.62 11.82
CA LYS A 40 -1.76 -7.79 11.03
C LYS A 40 -1.88 -7.40 9.57
N ALA A 41 -1.20 -8.14 8.69
CA ALA A 41 -1.25 -7.94 7.26
C ALA A 41 -1.93 -9.13 6.56
N VAL A 42 -2.75 -8.83 5.56
CA VAL A 42 -3.31 -9.79 4.61
C VAL A 42 -2.49 -9.70 3.35
N VAL A 43 -1.84 -10.80 2.99
CA VAL A 43 -1.07 -10.90 1.74
C VAL A 43 -2.05 -11.16 0.59
N ARG A 44 -1.95 -10.33 -0.44
CA ARG A 44 -2.67 -10.42 -1.71
C ARG A 44 -1.66 -10.59 -2.84
N ASP A 45 -1.98 -11.41 -3.83
CA ASP A 45 -1.12 -11.51 -5.01
C ASP A 45 -1.36 -10.33 -5.97
N TYR A 46 -0.35 -9.99 -6.77
CA TYR A 46 -0.44 -8.89 -7.75
C TYR A 46 -1.64 -9.05 -8.71
N ASN A 47 -1.91 -10.29 -9.13
CA ASN A 47 -3.01 -10.61 -10.06
C ASN A 47 -4.35 -10.86 -9.37
N ASP A 48 -4.42 -10.75 -8.04
CA ASP A 48 -5.68 -10.98 -7.33
C ASP A 48 -6.70 -9.90 -7.71
N PRO A 49 -7.97 -10.29 -7.95
CA PRO A 49 -9.01 -9.35 -8.29
C PRO A 49 -9.29 -8.41 -7.13
N LEU A 50 -9.43 -7.12 -7.45
CA LEU A 50 -9.76 -6.10 -6.50
C LEU A 50 -11.28 -6.12 -6.24
N PRO A 51 -11.73 -6.13 -4.98
CA PRO A 51 -13.16 -6.08 -4.70
C PRO A 51 -13.75 -4.72 -5.14
N GLY A 52 -14.97 -4.72 -5.67
CA GLY A 52 -15.56 -3.55 -6.32
C GLY A 52 -15.63 -2.29 -5.44
N ASN A 53 -15.83 -2.46 -4.13
CA ASN A 53 -15.81 -1.38 -3.15
C ASN A 53 -14.44 -0.68 -3.01
N MET A 54 -13.35 -1.33 -3.43
CA MET A 54 -12.01 -0.77 -3.44
C MET A 54 -11.63 -0.17 -4.80
N ILE A 55 -12.24 -0.63 -5.89
CA ILE A 55 -12.00 -0.08 -7.24
C ILE A 55 -12.24 1.43 -7.25
N ASP A 56 -13.37 1.89 -6.72
CA ASP A 56 -13.70 3.33 -6.68
C ASP A 56 -12.70 4.13 -5.84
N ARG A 57 -12.17 3.53 -4.75
CA ARG A 57 -11.21 4.17 -3.85
C ARG A 57 -9.82 4.33 -4.49
N PHE A 58 -9.43 3.40 -5.36
CA PHE A 58 -8.12 3.38 -6.02
C PHE A 58 -8.15 3.86 -7.47
N THR A 59 -9.34 4.08 -8.03
CA THR A 59 -9.51 4.69 -9.35
C THR A 59 -8.93 6.10 -9.35
N THR A 60 -8.13 6.39 -10.37
CA THR A 60 -7.56 7.72 -10.59
C THR A 60 -7.83 8.17 -12.02
N ARG A 61 -7.57 9.45 -12.33
CA ARG A 61 -7.65 9.94 -13.72
C ARG A 61 -6.76 9.18 -14.70
N LYS A 62 -5.77 8.42 -14.22
CA LYS A 62 -4.87 7.61 -15.06
C LYS A 62 -5.43 6.24 -15.41
N GLY A 63 -6.40 5.73 -14.64
CA GLY A 63 -6.93 4.39 -14.86
C GLY A 63 -7.77 3.86 -13.70
N ILE A 64 -8.52 2.81 -14.02
CA ILE A 64 -9.35 2.04 -13.10
C ILE A 64 -8.61 0.72 -12.84
N PRO A 65 -8.18 0.42 -11.60
CA PRO A 65 -7.53 -0.84 -11.30
C PRO A 65 -8.54 -1.98 -11.23
N LYS A 66 -8.19 -3.13 -11.79
CA LYS A 66 -8.96 -4.38 -11.70
C LYS A 66 -8.32 -5.36 -10.71
N THR A 67 -7.00 -5.26 -10.51
CA THR A 67 -6.25 -6.10 -9.56
C THR A 67 -5.62 -5.29 -8.44
N TRP A 68 -5.19 -5.99 -7.39
CA TRP A 68 -4.42 -5.40 -6.28
C TRP A 68 -3.09 -4.81 -6.76
N GLY A 69 -2.42 -5.47 -7.69
CA GLY A 69 -1.19 -4.98 -8.32
C GLY A 69 -1.39 -3.67 -9.07
N GLU A 70 -2.41 -3.61 -9.93
CA GLU A 70 -2.73 -2.39 -10.68
C GLU A 70 -3.12 -1.23 -9.75
N ALA A 71 -3.86 -1.53 -8.67
CA ALA A 71 -4.23 -0.52 -7.67
C ALA A 71 -2.98 0.08 -6.99
N LEU A 72 -1.99 -0.77 -6.70
CA LEU A 72 -0.73 -0.32 -6.14
C LEU A 72 0.10 0.50 -7.15
N ASP A 73 0.19 0.05 -8.40
CA ASP A 73 0.92 0.77 -9.45
C ASP A 73 0.33 2.17 -9.68
N LEU A 74 -0.99 2.29 -9.73
CA LEU A 74 -1.67 3.60 -9.80
C LEU A 74 -1.33 4.49 -8.61
N ARG A 75 -1.19 3.89 -7.41
CA ARG A 75 -0.84 4.61 -6.19
C ARG A 75 0.61 5.09 -6.20
N ILE A 76 1.55 4.28 -6.68
CA ILE A 76 2.96 4.66 -6.89
C ILE A 76 3.04 5.77 -7.95
N GLN A 77 2.31 5.62 -9.05
CA GLN A 77 2.28 6.62 -10.12
C GLN A 77 1.69 7.98 -9.71
N LYS A 78 0.88 8.00 -8.64
CA LYS A 78 0.32 9.21 -8.02
C LYS A 78 1.35 9.93 -7.12
N GLN A 79 2.40 9.25 -6.67
CA GLN A 79 3.49 9.88 -5.92
C GLN A 79 4.31 10.83 -6.79
N LYS A 80 5.14 11.65 -6.15
CA LYS A 80 6.04 12.59 -6.84
C LYS A 80 6.89 11.87 -7.88
N ALA A 81 7.20 12.56 -8.97
CA ALA A 81 7.99 12.00 -10.07
C ALA A 81 9.35 11.44 -9.60
N SER A 82 10.00 12.12 -8.67
CA SER A 82 11.24 11.68 -8.02
C SER A 82 11.09 10.37 -7.26
N PHE A 83 9.95 10.14 -6.60
CA PHE A 83 9.69 8.91 -5.87
C PHE A 83 9.40 7.75 -6.83
N ARG A 84 8.44 7.93 -7.74
CA ARG A 84 8.01 6.84 -8.65
C ARG A 84 9.10 6.39 -9.62
N ASN A 85 10.00 7.29 -10.04
CA ASN A 85 11.10 6.93 -10.95
C ASN A 85 12.19 6.12 -10.25
N ASN A 86 12.41 6.35 -8.96
CA ASN A 86 13.42 5.63 -8.17
C ASN A 86 12.85 4.38 -7.47
N ASN A 87 11.53 4.34 -7.25
CA ASN A 87 10.84 3.28 -6.49
C ASN A 87 9.64 2.75 -7.28
N PRO A 88 9.86 2.10 -8.44
CA PRO A 88 8.79 1.62 -9.30
C PRO A 88 7.90 0.56 -8.63
N MET A 89 8.45 -0.18 -7.65
CA MET A 89 7.74 -1.25 -6.92
C MET A 89 7.39 -0.87 -5.47
N GLY A 90 7.60 0.38 -5.08
CA GLY A 90 7.51 0.85 -3.70
C GLY A 90 8.89 1.00 -3.04
N SER A 91 8.90 1.43 -1.78
CA SER A 91 10.12 1.66 -0.99
C SER A 91 9.93 1.12 0.42
N PHE A 92 11.00 0.60 1.01
CA PHE A 92 11.06 0.25 2.43
C PHE A 92 11.18 1.50 3.33
N ASP A 93 11.68 2.60 2.75
CA ASP A 93 11.77 3.89 3.41
C ASP A 93 10.53 4.71 3.12
N LEU A 94 9.87 5.16 4.20
CA LEU A 94 8.83 6.15 4.10
C LEU A 94 9.46 7.44 3.58
N GLU A 95 8.95 7.95 2.46
CA GLU A 95 9.35 9.28 1.99
C GLU A 95 9.08 10.27 3.13
N LYS A 96 10.13 10.91 3.64
CA LYS A 96 9.99 11.91 4.71
C LYS A 96 9.04 13.00 4.19
N MET A 97 7.89 13.15 4.85
CA MET A 97 7.05 14.33 4.69
C MET A 97 7.80 15.52 5.31
N ASN A 98 8.72 16.09 4.55
CA ASN A 98 9.25 17.42 4.83
C ASN A 98 8.26 18.49 4.34
#